data_AF-A0A8F3FJS9-F1
#
_entry.id   AF-A0A8F3FJS9-F1
#
_cell.length_a   1.000
_cell.length_b   1.000
_cell.length_c   1.000
_cell.angle_alpha   90.00
_cell.angle_beta   90.00
_cell.angle_gamma   90.00
#
_symmetry.space_group_name_H-M   'P 1'
#
loop_
_entity.id
_entity.type
_entity.pdbx_description
1 polymer ?
#
loop_
_entity_poly.entity_id
_entity_poly.type
_entity_poly.pdbx_seq_one_letter_code
_entity_poly.pdbx_strand_id
1 'polypeptide(L)'
;MPKPKESFISKFYRERKEEKRKSKKEEERRSKKEEERRSKKEEERRSKKEEKRRSKKEEKKRSVEFQVVCFTNKVQRLTSHLELHKTDYSSERGLRKILGKRQRILAYLSKKNPVRYKELINQLNIRELKRP
;
A
#
# COMPACT_ATOMS: atom_id res chain seq x y z
N MET A 1 -47.22 -14.81 59.91
CA MET A 1 -46.00 -15.50 60.40
C MET A 1 -44.77 -14.67 60.02
N PRO A 2 -43.88 -14.32 60.96
CA PRO A 2 -42.67 -13.56 60.65
C PRO A 2 -41.63 -14.46 59.96
N LYS A 3 -41.03 -13.98 58.87
CA LYS A 3 -39.96 -14.71 58.18
C LYS A 3 -38.76 -14.87 59.12
N PRO A 4 -38.06 -16.03 59.12
CA PRO A 4 -36.89 -16.24 59.96
C PRO A 4 -35.81 -15.19 59.62
N LYS A 5 -35.23 -14.57 60.66
CA LYS A 5 -34.17 -13.58 60.51
C LYS A 5 -32.90 -14.30 60.04
N GLU A 6 -32.43 -13.97 58.84
CA GLU A 6 -31.18 -14.51 58.29
C GLU A 6 -30.02 -14.29 59.29
N SER A 7 -29.26 -15.36 59.57
CA SER A 7 -28.11 -15.29 60.47
C SER A 7 -27.07 -14.32 59.94
N PHE A 8 -26.44 -13.55 60.84
CA PHE A 8 -25.37 -12.61 60.50
C PHE A 8 -24.27 -13.26 59.64
N ILE A 9 -23.97 -14.53 59.93
CA ILE A 9 -22.98 -15.33 59.20
C ILE A 9 -23.42 -15.56 57.73
N SER A 10 -24.69 -15.90 57.48
CA SER A 10 -25.23 -16.09 56.12
C SER A 10 -25.23 -14.80 55.30
N LYS A 11 -25.59 -13.67 55.93
CA LYS A 11 -25.51 -12.34 55.29
C LYS A 11 -24.07 -11.98 54.96
N PHE A 12 -23.14 -12.18 55.90
CA PHE A 12 -21.72 -11.94 55.71
C PHE A 12 -21.15 -12.78 54.56
N TYR A 13 -21.47 -14.07 54.49
CA TYR A 13 -21.03 -14.92 53.36
C TYR A 13 -21.65 -14.52 52.03
N ARG A 14 -22.92 -14.09 52.00
CA ARG A 14 -23.58 -13.60 50.77
C ARG A 14 -22.96 -12.29 50.28
N GLU A 15 -22.71 -11.35 51.18
CA GLU A 15 -22.11 -10.05 50.90
C GLU A 15 -20.67 -10.19 50.39
N ARG A 16 -19.86 -11.02 51.05
CA ARG A 16 -18.48 -11.35 50.60
C ARG A 16 -18.47 -12.07 49.25
N LYS A 17 -19.49 -12.89 48.94
CA LYS A 17 -19.64 -13.55 47.62
C LYS A 17 -20.07 -12.55 46.54
N GLU A 18 -20.86 -11.55 46.88
CA GLU A 18 -21.22 -10.45 45.98
C GLU A 18 -20.04 -9.50 45.73
N GLU A 19 -19.23 -9.18 46.73
CA GLU A 19 -17.99 -8.41 46.57
C GLU A 19 -16.97 -9.12 45.68
N LYS A 20 -16.80 -10.44 45.88
CA LYS A 20 -15.97 -11.28 44.98
C LYS A 20 -16.52 -11.33 43.56
N ARG A 21 -17.84 -11.27 43.37
CA ARG A 21 -18.46 -11.20 42.03
C ARG A 21 -18.29 -9.82 41.40
N LYS A 22 -18.44 -8.73 42.18
CA LYS A 22 -18.27 -7.35 41.72
C LYS A 22 -16.82 -7.08 41.30
N SER A 23 -15.85 -7.47 42.12
CA SER A 23 -14.42 -7.36 41.81
C SER A 23 -14.04 -8.15 40.55
N LYS A 24 -14.47 -9.40 40.43
CA LYS A 24 -14.20 -10.23 39.24
C LYS A 24 -14.81 -9.64 37.96
N LYS A 25 -16.02 -9.06 38.06
CA LYS A 25 -16.70 -8.40 36.94
C LYS A 25 -16.04 -7.07 36.55
N GLU A 26 -15.40 -6.39 37.50
CA GLU A 26 -14.64 -5.17 37.25
C GLU A 26 -13.28 -5.47 36.61
N GLU A 27 -12.58 -6.52 37.03
CA GLU A 27 -11.37 -7.02 36.38
C GLU A 27 -11.63 -7.45 34.93
N GLU A 28 -12.71 -8.20 34.65
CA GLU A 28 -13.10 -8.56 33.28
C GLU A 28 -13.43 -7.34 32.41
N ARG A 29 -14.01 -6.28 32.99
CA ARG A 29 -14.28 -5.03 32.26
C ARG A 29 -13.00 -4.28 31.96
N ARG A 30 -12.03 -4.27 32.90
CA ARG A 30 -10.72 -3.66 32.71
C ARG A 30 -9.91 -4.41 31.65
N SER A 31 -9.90 -5.75 31.69
CA SER A 31 -9.20 -6.56 30.69
C SER A 31 -9.78 -6.39 29.28
N LYS A 32 -11.12 -6.43 29.13
CA LYS A 32 -11.78 -6.19 27.84
C LYS A 32 -11.48 -4.79 27.29
N LYS A 33 -11.50 -3.76 28.15
CA LYS A 33 -11.20 -2.38 27.74
C LYS A 33 -9.73 -2.20 27.33
N GLU A 34 -8.82 -2.98 27.92
CA GLU A 34 -7.41 -2.96 27.55
C GLU A 34 -7.14 -3.70 26.23
N GLU A 35 -7.76 -4.86 26.01
CA GLU A 35 -7.74 -5.56 24.71
C GLU A 35 -8.30 -4.69 23.59
N GLU A 36 -9.42 -4.01 23.82
CA GLU A 36 -10.04 -3.13 22.83
C GLU A 36 -9.18 -1.89 22.51
N ARG A 37 -8.43 -1.38 23.49
CA ARG A 37 -7.44 -0.30 23.27
C ARG A 37 -6.24 -0.79 22.49
N ARG A 38 -5.78 -2.03 22.75
CA ARG A 38 -4.67 -2.66 22.04
C ARG A 38 -5.04 -2.94 20.59
N SER A 39 -6.25 -3.44 20.32
CA SER A 39 -6.74 -3.70 18.95
C SER A 39 -6.90 -2.40 18.14
N LYS A 40 -7.51 -1.36 18.73
CA LYS A 40 -7.63 -0.03 18.09
C LYS A 40 -6.26 0.58 17.75
N LYS A 41 -5.29 0.46 18.65
CA LYS A 41 -3.91 0.96 18.43
C LYS A 41 -3.18 0.18 17.35
N GLU A 42 -3.46 -1.11 17.20
CA GLU A 42 -2.87 -1.94 16.15
C GLU A 42 -3.48 -1.66 14.77
N GLU A 43 -4.80 -1.47 14.69
CA GLU A 43 -5.49 -1.02 13.47
C GLU A 43 -4.99 0.33 12.99
N GLU A 44 -4.82 1.30 13.89
CA GLU A 44 -4.31 2.64 13.57
C GLU A 44 -2.85 2.60 13.06
N ARG A 45 -2.03 1.69 13.58
CA ARG A 45 -0.67 1.45 13.08
C ARG A 45 -0.67 0.81 11.70
N ARG A 46 -1.60 -0.12 11.44
CA ARG A 46 -1.77 -0.77 10.14
C ARG A 46 -2.24 0.22 9.09
N SER A 47 -3.23 1.07 9.40
CA SER A 47 -3.74 2.11 8.49
C SER A 47 -2.65 3.14 8.14
N LYS A 48 -1.92 3.67 9.12
CA LYS A 48 -0.77 4.57 8.90
C LYS A 48 0.34 3.94 8.05
N LYS A 49 0.62 2.65 8.24
CA LYS A 49 1.61 1.92 7.44
C LYS A 49 1.16 1.74 5.99
N GLU A 50 -0.13 1.51 5.78
CA GLU A 50 -0.71 1.34 4.45
C GLU A 50 -0.78 2.66 3.68
N GLU A 51 -1.15 3.75 4.36
CA GLU A 51 -1.14 5.10 3.80
C GLU A 51 0.27 5.53 3.37
N LYS A 52 1.28 5.28 4.22
CA LYS A 52 2.70 5.52 3.89
C LYS A 52 3.20 4.66 2.73
N ARG A 53 2.60 3.48 2.50
CA ARG A 53 2.90 2.64 1.33
C ARG A 53 2.23 3.19 0.06
N ARG A 54 1.02 3.73 0.17
CA ARG A 54 0.28 4.35 -0.94
C ARG A 54 0.98 5.62 -1.44
N SER A 55 1.38 6.52 -0.53
CA SER A 55 2.10 7.74 -0.88
C SER A 55 3.43 7.45 -1.60
N LYS A 56 4.25 6.51 -1.08
CA LYS A 56 5.48 6.06 -1.75
C LYS A 56 5.24 5.43 -3.13
N LYS A 57 4.10 4.77 -3.35
CA LYS A 57 3.74 4.23 -4.67
C LYS A 57 3.38 5.34 -5.65
N GLU A 58 2.71 6.40 -5.20
CA GLU A 58 2.37 7.55 -6.04
C GLU A 58 3.60 8.37 -6.44
N GLU A 59 4.55 8.56 -5.53
CA GLU A 59 5.86 9.16 -5.85
C GLU A 59 6.59 8.35 -6.93
N LYS A 60 6.58 7.01 -6.79
CA LYS A 60 7.15 6.12 -7.81
C LYS A 60 6.43 6.21 -9.15
N LYS A 61 5.09 6.37 -9.18
CA LYS A 61 4.33 6.58 -10.43
C LYS A 61 4.70 7.88 -11.14
N ARG A 62 5.15 8.90 -10.42
CA ARG A 62 5.61 10.18 -10.99
C ARG A 62 7.10 10.17 -11.37
N SER A 63 7.84 9.11 -11.03
CA SER A 63 9.26 8.98 -11.41
C SER A 63 9.42 8.95 -12.93
N VAL A 64 10.51 9.54 -13.38
CA VAL A 64 10.96 9.52 -14.77
C VAL A 64 11.17 8.07 -15.26
N GLU A 65 11.68 7.19 -14.38
CA GLU A 65 11.88 5.78 -14.69
C GLU A 65 10.53 5.08 -14.99
N PHE A 66 9.51 5.32 -14.16
CA PHE A 66 8.18 4.75 -14.36
C PHE A 66 7.56 5.16 -15.69
N GLN A 67 7.74 6.43 -16.10
CA GLN A 67 7.28 6.90 -17.40
C GLN A 67 7.96 6.14 -18.56
N VAL A 68 9.27 5.90 -18.48
CA VAL A 68 10.01 5.12 -19.50
C VAL A 68 9.49 3.67 -19.55
N VAL A 69 9.24 3.03 -18.41
CA VAL A 69 8.66 1.68 -18.34
C VAL A 69 7.28 1.67 -19.01
N CYS A 70 6.41 2.62 -18.67
CA CYS A 70 5.08 2.73 -19.29
C CYS A 70 5.15 2.95 -20.80
N PHE A 71 6.04 3.81 -21.28
CA PHE A 71 6.22 4.02 -22.72
C PHE A 71 6.78 2.77 -23.41
N THR A 72 7.69 2.04 -22.77
CA THR A 72 8.26 0.80 -23.32
C THR A 72 7.20 -0.27 -23.47
N ASN A 73 6.35 -0.47 -22.46
CA ASN A 73 5.23 -1.41 -22.53
C ASN A 73 4.21 -1.01 -23.62
N LYS A 74 3.93 0.29 -23.78
CA LYS A 74 3.05 0.79 -24.85
C LYS A 74 3.65 0.58 -26.24
N VAL A 75 4.96 0.81 -26.40
CA VAL A 75 5.67 0.54 -27.65
C VAL A 75 5.55 -0.93 -28.01
N GLN A 76 5.86 -1.85 -27.09
CA GLN A 76 5.75 -3.29 -27.34
C GLN A 76 4.33 -3.69 -27.79
N ARG A 77 3.30 -3.22 -27.09
CA ARG A 77 1.90 -3.51 -27.43
C ARG A 77 1.50 -2.98 -28.82
N LEU A 78 1.88 -1.73 -29.12
CA LEU A 78 1.57 -1.12 -30.42
C LEU A 78 2.38 -1.76 -31.55
N THR A 79 3.62 -2.18 -31.30
CA THR A 79 4.42 -2.93 -32.27
C THR A 79 3.72 -4.24 -32.64
N SER A 80 3.30 -5.04 -31.66
CA SER A 80 2.55 -6.28 -31.94
C SER A 80 1.20 -6.04 -32.64
N HIS A 81 0.50 -4.95 -32.30
CA HIS A 81 -0.73 -4.56 -33.00
C HIS A 81 -0.48 -4.23 -34.49
N LEU A 82 0.58 -3.48 -34.77
CA LEU A 82 0.94 -3.06 -36.14
C LEU A 82 1.53 -4.20 -36.98
N GLU A 83 2.11 -5.22 -36.35
CA GLU A 83 2.53 -6.45 -37.04
C GLU A 83 1.33 -7.16 -37.70
N LEU A 84 0.18 -7.17 -37.02
CA LEU A 84 -1.09 -7.70 -37.52
C LEU A 84 -1.82 -6.71 -38.44
N HIS A 85 -1.76 -5.41 -38.12
CA HIS A 85 -2.49 -4.34 -38.81
C HIS A 85 -1.55 -3.31 -39.45
N LYS A 86 -0.82 -3.72 -40.49
CA LYS A 86 0.21 -2.90 -41.15
C LYS A 86 -0.32 -1.59 -41.77
N THR A 87 -1.60 -1.52 -42.09
CA THR A 87 -2.24 -0.35 -42.72
C THR A 87 -2.79 0.67 -41.72
N ASP A 88 -2.67 0.43 -40.41
CA ASP A 88 -3.13 1.36 -39.37
C ASP A 88 -2.10 2.49 -39.14
N TYR A 89 -2.08 3.44 -40.08
CA TYR A 89 -1.19 4.61 -40.05
C TYR A 89 -1.45 5.54 -38.86
N SER A 90 -2.66 5.52 -38.30
CA SER A 90 -3.01 6.32 -37.11
C SER A 90 -2.29 5.80 -35.89
N SER A 91 -2.33 4.48 -35.68
CA SER A 91 -1.59 3.81 -34.61
C SER A 91 -0.08 3.92 -34.80
N GLU A 92 0.41 3.82 -36.03
CA GLU A 92 1.83 4.00 -36.35
C GLU A 92 2.30 5.42 -36.00
N ARG A 93 1.52 6.46 -36.35
CA ARG A 93 1.81 7.84 -35.96
C ARG A 93 1.81 8.01 -34.43
N GLY A 94 0.90 7.35 -33.73
CA GLY A 94 0.86 7.29 -32.28
C GLY A 94 2.11 6.65 -31.67
N LEU A 95 2.55 5.52 -32.23
CA LEU A 95 3.76 4.81 -31.85
C LEU A 95 5.00 5.71 -32.01
N ARG A 96 5.17 6.35 -33.18
CA ARG A 96 6.28 7.29 -33.43
C ARG A 96 6.32 8.43 -32.42
N LYS A 97 5.16 9.00 -32.05
CA LYS A 97 5.06 10.02 -31.00
C LYS A 97 5.53 9.50 -29.64
N ILE A 98 5.13 8.27 -29.26
CA ILE A 98 5.55 7.65 -28.00
C ILE A 98 7.06 7.38 -27.99
N LEU A 99 7.61 6.87 -29.08
CA LEU A 99 9.05 6.65 -29.24
C LEU A 99 9.84 7.94 -29.05
N GLY A 100 9.43 9.04 -29.68
CA GLY A 100 10.06 10.34 -29.51
C GLY A 100 9.99 10.87 -28.08
N LYS A 101 8.85 10.70 -27.39
CA LYS A 101 8.73 11.06 -25.96
C LYS A 101 9.68 10.25 -25.09
N ARG A 102 9.73 8.93 -25.28
CA ARG A 102 10.64 8.03 -24.55
C ARG A 102 12.11 8.41 -24.79
N GLN A 103 12.48 8.71 -26.02
CA GLN A 103 13.83 9.12 -26.39
C GLN A 103 14.25 10.43 -25.71
N ARG A 104 13.38 11.44 -25.67
CA ARG A 104 13.65 12.70 -24.96
C ARG A 104 13.87 12.49 -23.47
N ILE A 105 13.07 11.64 -22.84
CA ILE A 105 13.19 11.32 -21.42
C ILE A 105 14.51 10.59 -21.13
N LEU A 106 14.86 9.60 -21.95
CA LEU A 106 16.13 8.88 -21.84
C LEU A 106 17.33 9.81 -22.06
N ALA A 107 17.23 10.75 -23.01
CA ALA A 107 18.26 11.76 -23.23
C ALA A 107 18.40 12.74 -22.05
N TYR A 108 17.30 13.08 -21.37
CA TYR A 108 17.34 13.86 -20.14
C TYR A 108 18.00 13.08 -18.99
N LEU A 109 17.62 11.80 -18.80
CA LEU A 109 18.21 10.94 -17.78
C LEU A 109 19.71 10.73 -18.01
N SER A 110 20.14 10.50 -19.25
CA SER A 110 21.57 10.30 -19.56
C SER A 110 22.43 11.53 -19.26
N LYS A 111 21.86 12.75 -19.37
CA LYS A 111 22.53 14.00 -18.99
C LYS A 111 22.55 14.22 -17.48
N LYS A 112 21.44 13.92 -16.79
CA LYS A 112 21.29 14.21 -15.36
C LYS A 112 21.90 13.15 -14.45
N ASN A 113 21.74 11.88 -14.79
CA ASN A 113 22.25 10.77 -14.00
C ASN A 113 22.60 9.57 -14.91
N PRO A 114 23.87 9.44 -15.33
CA PRO A 114 24.29 8.40 -16.27
C PRO A 114 24.22 7.00 -15.65
N VAL A 115 24.37 6.85 -14.33
CA VAL A 115 24.30 5.56 -13.63
C VAL A 115 22.88 5.01 -13.72
N ARG A 116 21.88 5.82 -13.34
CA ARG A 116 20.46 5.44 -13.45
C ARG A 116 20.03 5.17 -14.88
N TYR A 117 20.56 5.95 -15.83
CA TYR A 117 20.31 5.69 -17.25
C TYR A 117 20.77 4.28 -17.64
N LYS A 118 22.01 3.90 -17.30
CA LYS A 118 22.57 2.56 -17.56
C LYS A 118 21.76 1.45 -16.91
N GLU A 119 21.40 1.60 -15.65
CA GLU A 119 20.55 0.63 -14.95
C GLU A 119 19.20 0.46 -15.65
N LEU A 120 18.56 1.56 -16.06
CA LEU A 120 17.24 1.55 -16.68
C LEU A 120 17.26 0.92 -18.09
N ILE A 121 18.26 1.22 -18.92
CA ILE A 121 18.38 0.61 -20.25
C ILE A 121 18.66 -0.89 -20.16
N ASN A 122 19.47 -1.32 -19.18
CA ASN A 122 19.79 -2.73 -18.93
C ASN A 122 18.56 -3.49 -18.45
N GLN A 123 17.79 -2.91 -17.53
CA GLN A 123 16.54 -3.50 -17.04
C GLN A 123 15.48 -3.66 -18.14
N LEU A 124 15.40 -2.69 -19.06
CA LEU A 124 14.37 -2.66 -20.10
C LEU A 124 14.84 -3.23 -21.44
N ASN A 125 16.07 -3.74 -21.54
CA ASN A 125 16.69 -4.23 -22.77
C ASN A 125 16.52 -3.25 -23.95
N ILE A 126 16.64 -1.95 -23.68
CA ILE A 126 16.52 -0.91 -24.70
C ILE A 126 17.89 -0.68 -25.33
N ARG A 127 17.98 -0.72 -26.67
CA ARG A 127 19.21 -0.39 -27.38
C ARG A 127 19.69 1.01 -27.00
N GLU A 128 20.98 1.13 -26.68
CA GLU A 128 21.61 2.40 -26.33
C GLU A 128 21.38 3.45 -27.43
N LEU A 129 21.03 4.65 -27.00
CA LEU A 129 20.89 5.77 -27.93
C LEU A 129 22.28 6.29 -28.25
N LYS A 130 22.83 5.96 -29.43
CA LYS A 130 23.99 6.67 -29.98
C LYS A 130 23.56 8.14 -30.14
N ARG A 131 24.18 9.04 -29.40
CA ARG A 131 23.91 10.48 -29.52
C ARG A 131 24.11 10.88 -30.98
N PRO A 132 23.16 11.59 -31.61
CA PRO A 132 23.41 12.25 -32.88
C PRO A 132 24.46 13.35 -32.71
#